data_AF-A0A939UH92-F1
#
_entry.id   AF-A0A939UH92-F1
#
_cell.length_a   1.000
_cell.length_b   1.000
_cell.length_c   1.000
_cell.angle_alpha   90.00
_cell.angle_beta   90.00
_cell.angle_gamma   90.00
#
_symmetry.space_group_name_H-M   'P 1'
#
loop_
_entity.id
_entity.type
_entity.pdbx_description
1 polymer ?
#
loop_
_entity_poly.entity_id
_entity_poly.type
_entity_poly.pdbx_seq_one_letter_code
_entity_poly.pdbx_strand_id
1 'polypeptide(L)'
;MIIKDHTDSAVERHKQRLRLTGDVYLIKGVLIESLESHKRLIPTSTATTIEEAEAERIAYELELEQKRREQQEKEEPSDDSNSEDPEED
;
A
#
# COMPACT_ATOMS: atom_id res chain seq x y z
N MET A 1 -15.32 -13.13 15.55
CA MET A 1 -15.22 -14.23 14.55
C MET A 1 -14.08 -13.89 13.61
N ILE A 2 -13.20 -14.83 13.26
CA ILE A 2 -12.20 -14.61 12.21
C ILE A 2 -12.84 -14.94 10.85
N ILE A 3 -12.67 -14.05 9.88
CA ILE A 3 -13.08 -14.24 8.50
C ILE A 3 -11.79 -14.37 7.70
N LYS A 4 -11.62 -15.54 7.09
CA LYS A 4 -10.44 -15.83 6.29
C LYS A 4 -10.48 -15.09 4.96
N ASP A 5 -9.31 -14.74 4.45
CA ASP A 5 -9.17 -14.12 3.14
C ASP A 5 -9.82 -14.97 2.04
N HIS A 6 -10.44 -14.30 1.07
CA HIS A 6 -11.06 -14.91 -0.11
C HIS A 6 -12.21 -15.90 0.16
N THR A 7 -12.81 -15.88 1.36
CA THR A 7 -13.93 -16.77 1.70
C THR A 7 -15.31 -16.19 1.38
N ASP A 8 -15.44 -14.87 1.35
CA ASP A 8 -16.72 -14.18 1.09
C ASP A 8 -16.53 -12.93 0.23
N SER A 9 -17.09 -12.95 -0.98
CA SER A 9 -17.00 -11.84 -1.95
C SER A 9 -17.62 -10.51 -1.48
N ALA A 10 -18.59 -10.54 -0.57
CA ALA A 10 -19.16 -9.33 0.02
C ALA A 10 -18.21 -8.73 1.06
N VAL A 11 -17.58 -9.59 1.86
CA VAL A 11 -16.54 -9.19 2.82
C VAL A 11 -15.31 -8.65 2.10
N GLU A 12 -14.87 -9.29 1.02
CA GLU A 12 -13.71 -8.83 0.24
C GLU A 12 -13.94 -7.42 -0.33
N ARG A 13 -15.12 -7.15 -0.88
CA ARG A 13 -15.48 -5.79 -1.33
C ARG A 13 -15.55 -4.77 -0.19
N HIS A 14 -15.83 -5.20 1.03
CA HIS A 14 -15.81 -4.32 2.20
C HIS A 14 -14.39 -4.07 2.69
N LYS A 15 -13.55 -5.12 2.76
CA LYS A 15 -12.12 -5.04 3.07
C LYS A 15 -11.38 -4.10 2.13
N GLN A 16 -11.59 -4.24 0.82
CA GLN A 16 -10.97 -3.34 -0.18
C GLN A 16 -11.31 -1.87 0.07
N ARG A 17 -12.57 -1.55 0.41
CA ARG A 17 -12.98 -0.19 0.76
C ARG A 17 -12.30 0.32 2.03
N LEU A 18 -12.01 -0.57 2.97
CA LEU A 18 -11.31 -0.27 4.23
C LEU A 18 -9.79 -0.42 4.13
N ARG A 19 -9.25 -0.74 2.95
CA ARG A 19 -7.83 -1.09 2.73
C ARG A 19 -7.30 -2.18 3.64
N LEU A 20 -8.18 -3.08 4.11
CA LEU A 20 -7.77 -4.24 4.90
C LEU A 20 -7.33 -5.36 3.97
N THR A 21 -6.25 -6.06 4.33
CA THR A 21 -5.71 -7.16 3.54
C THR A 21 -5.73 -8.45 4.35
N GLY A 22 -5.97 -9.59 3.70
CA GLY A 22 -5.95 -10.91 4.33
C GLY A 22 -7.01 -11.15 5.42
N ASP A 23 -6.65 -11.90 6.47
CA ASP A 23 -7.61 -12.36 7.47
C ASP A 23 -8.03 -11.22 8.41
N VAL A 24 -9.34 -11.12 8.68
CA VAL A 24 -9.93 -10.05 9.51
C VAL A 24 -10.78 -10.60 10.66
N TYR A 25 -10.85 -9.84 11.74
CA TYR A 25 -11.80 -10.06 12.83
C TYR A 25 -13.06 -9.24 12.62
N LEU A 26 -14.22 -9.88 12.72
CA LEU A 26 -15.50 -9.19 12.87
C LEU A 26 -15.79 -9.02 14.36
N ILE A 27 -15.72 -7.77 14.83
CA ILE A 27 -16.00 -7.37 16.21
C ILE A 27 -17.09 -6.30 16.18
N LYS A 28 -18.26 -6.60 16.77
CA LYS A 28 -19.41 -5.67 16.84
C LYS A 28 -19.80 -5.05 15.48
N GLY A 29 -19.68 -5.81 14.39
CA GLY A 29 -20.01 -5.33 13.04
C GLY A 29 -18.88 -4.60 12.32
N VAL A 30 -17.73 -4.40 12.97
CA VAL A 30 -16.55 -3.75 12.39
C VAL A 30 -15.51 -4.82 12.01
N LEU A 31 -14.94 -4.68 10.81
CA LEU A 31 -13.81 -5.50 10.36
C LEU A 31 -12.50 -4.88 10.83
N ILE A 32 -11.64 -5.68 11.43
CA ILE A 32 -10.31 -5.29 11.93
C ILE A 32 -9.29 -6.28 11.37
N GLU A 33 -8.18 -5.80 10.81
CA GLU A 33 -7.11 -6.67 10.30
C GLU A 33 -6.49 -7.51 11.40
N SER A 34 -6.17 -8.77 11.12
CA SER A 34 -5.43 -9.61 12.07
C SER A 34 -3.94 -9.28 12.04
N LEU A 35 -3.28 -9.36 13.20
CA LEU A 35 -1.82 -9.16 13.29
C LEU A 35 -1.02 -10.14 12.42
N GLU A 36 -1.52 -11.36 12.24
CA GLU A 36 -0.90 -12.36 11.38
C GLU A 36 -1.01 -11.95 9.90
N SER A 37 -2.14 -11.38 9.49
CA SER A 37 -2.28 -10.80 8.14
C SER A 37 -1.36 -9.60 7.95
N HIS A 38 -1.33 -8.69 8.92
CA HIS A 38 -0.45 -7.52 8.91
C HIS A 38 1.03 -7.90 8.75
N LYS A 39 1.50 -8.91 9.49
CA LYS A 39 2.87 -9.43 9.36
C LYS A 39 3.16 -10.10 8.02
N ARG A 40 2.15 -10.61 7.31
CA ARG A 40 2.33 -11.10 5.93
C ARG A 40 2.49 -9.94 4.95
N LEU A 41 1.79 -8.82 5.16
CA LEU A 41 1.94 -7.61 4.35
C LEU A 41 3.25 -6.88 4.63
N ILE A 42 3.64 -6.77 5.91
CA ILE A 42 4.84 -6.10 6.39
C ILE A 42 5.66 -7.12 7.19
N PRO A 43 6.53 -7.92 6.53
CA PRO A 43 7.31 -8.98 7.19
C PRO A 43 8.23 -8.50 8.32
N THR A 44 8.61 -7.23 8.30
CA THR A 44 9.44 -6.58 9.33
C THR A 44 8.62 -6.01 10.49
N SER A 45 7.29 -6.18 10.47
CA SER A 45 6.39 -5.70 11.52
C SER A 45 6.76 -6.26 12.88
N THR A 46 6.81 -5.36 13.87
CA THR A 46 7.01 -5.71 15.27
C THR A 46 5.72 -5.60 16.10
N ALA A 47 4.62 -5.20 15.45
CA ALA A 47 3.33 -4.99 16.08
C ALA A 47 2.86 -6.20 16.90
N THR A 48 2.45 -5.90 18.12
CA THR A 48 1.81 -6.79 19.09
C THR A 48 0.37 -6.37 19.38
N THR A 49 0.00 -5.14 19.03
CA THR A 49 -1.35 -4.58 19.14
C THR A 49 -1.89 -4.14 17.78
N ILE A 50 -3.22 -3.99 17.67
CA ILE A 50 -3.87 -3.53 16.44
C ILE A 50 -3.48 -2.08 16.15
N GLU A 51 -3.38 -1.26 17.19
CA GLU A 51 -2.99 0.14 17.09
C GLU A 51 -1.55 0.29 16.55
N GLU A 52 -0.62 -0.56 16.99
CA GLU A 52 0.74 -0.62 16.43
C GLU A 52 0.73 -1.05 14.97
N ALA A 53 -0.08 -2.06 14.61
CA ALA A 53 -0.21 -2.50 13.23
C ALA A 53 -0.78 -1.40 12.32
N GLU A 54 -1.79 -0.65 12.79
CA GLU A 54 -2.34 0.49 12.04
C GLU A 54 -1.29 1.58 11.81
N ALA A 55 -0.48 1.91 12.83
CA ALA A 55 0.59 2.88 12.69
C ALA A 55 1.68 2.43 11.69
N GLU A 56 2.10 1.17 11.76
CA GLU A 56 3.05 0.59 10.82
C GLU A 56 2.50 0.57 9.38
N ARG A 57 1.22 0.26 9.20
CA ARG A 57 0.57 0.26 7.88
C ARG A 57 0.57 1.66 7.25
N ILE A 58 0.25 2.69 8.03
CA ILE A 58 0.27 4.08 7.56
C ILE A 58 1.68 4.47 7.10
N ALA A 59 2.72 4.10 7.87
CA ALA A 59 4.10 4.36 7.49
C ALA A 59 4.51 3.63 6.20
N TYR A 60 4.11 2.36 6.07
CA TYR A 60 4.37 1.56 4.87
C TYR A 60 3.69 2.12 3.61
N GLU A 61 2.41 2.53 3.71
CA GLU A 61 1.71 3.17 2.59
C GLU A 61 2.39 4.48 2.15
N LEU A 62 2.90 5.27 3.12
CA LEU A 62 3.62 6.50 2.82
C LEU A 62 4.94 6.24 2.09
N GLU A 63 5.71 5.24 2.54
CA GLU A 63 6.97 4.85 1.90
C GLU A 63 6.73 4.33 0.48
N LEU A 64 5.66 3.54 0.28
CA LEU A 64 5.29 3.02 -1.03
C LEU A 64 4.94 4.15 -2.01
N GLU A 65 4.19 5.14 -1.54
CA GLU A 65 3.82 6.31 -2.35
C GLU A 65 5.06 7.19 -2.66
N GLN A 66 5.99 7.35 -1.72
CA GLN A 66 7.26 8.05 -1.96
C GLN A 66 8.09 7.34 -3.04
N LYS A 67 8.27 6.02 -2.92
CA LYS A 67 8.96 5.21 -3.94
C LYS A 67 8.29 5.30 -5.31
N ARG A 68 6.95 5.31 -5.35
CA ARG A 68 6.19 5.48 -6.59
C ARG A 68 6.47 6.82 -7.25
N ARG A 69 6.54 7.92 -6.48
CA ARG A 69 6.88 9.25 -6.99
C ARG A 69 8.32 9.32 -7.49
N GLU A 70 9.28 8.79 -6.74
CA GLU A 70 10.68 8.72 -7.17
C GLU A 70 10.88 7.93 -8.47
N GLN A 71 10.07 6.89 -8.69
CA GLN A 71 10.07 6.13 -9.95
C GLN A 71 9.46 6.93 -11.10
N GLN A 72 8.38 7.69 -10.84
CA GLN A 72 7.75 8.56 -11.84
C GLN A 72 8.65 9.74 -12.23
N GLU A 73 9.39 10.33 -11.29
CA GLU A 73 10.38 11.39 -11.57
C GLU A 73 11.59 10.86 -12.35
N LYS A 74 11.92 9.57 -12.23
CA LYS A 74 12.97 8.93 -13.04
C LYS A 74 12.50 8.52 -14.44
N GLU A 75 11.19 8.49 -14.68
CA GLU A 75 10.58 8.19 -15.99
C GLU A 75 10.23 9.45 -16.79
N GLU A 76 10.54 10.67 -16.32
CA GLU A 76 10.56 11.82 -17.22
C GLU A 76 11.66 11.59 -18.27
N PRO A 77 11.33 11.48 -19.57
CA PRO A 77 12.35 11.47 -20.60
C PRO A 77 13.06 12.82 -20.52
N SER A 78 14.36 12.78 -20.26
CA SER A 78 15.25 13.85 -20.69
C SER A 78 15.04 14.00 -22.20
N ASP A 79 14.16 14.93 -22.58
CA ASP A 79 14.08 15.46 -23.92
C ASP A 79 15.35 16.31 -24.09
N ASP A 80 16.46 15.60 -24.26
CA ASP A 80 17.75 16.11 -24.69
C ASP A 80 17.62 16.42 -26.18
N SER A 81 16.80 17.42 -26.48
CA SER A 81 16.75 18.09 -27.76
C SER A 81 17.52 19.41 -27.62
N ASN A 82 18.79 19.32 -27.20
CA ASN A 82 19.74 20.39 -27.44
C ASN A 82 20.50 20.12 -28.74
N SER A 83 20.15 20.86 -29.79
CA SER A 83 21.12 21.24 -30.80
C SER A 83 20.71 22.59 -31.41
N GLU A 84 21.05 23.67 -30.70
CA GLU A 84 21.52 24.92 -31.33
C GLU A 84 22.72 24.56 -32.25
N ASP A 85 22.61 24.69 -33.58
CA ASP A 85 22.90 25.88 -34.42
C ASP A 85 24.25 25.66 -35.15
N PRO A 86 24.41 25.92 -36.46
CA PRO A 86 24.65 27.29 -36.93
C PRO A 86 24.10 27.65 -38.33
N GLU A 87 24.06 28.96 -38.57
CA GLU A 87 23.94 29.67 -39.86
C GLU A 87 24.65 29.00 -41.05
N GLU A 88 24.02 28.99 -42.23
CA GLU A 88 24.73 29.08 -43.53
C GLU A 88 23.92 29.90 -44.56
N ASP A 89 24.54 31.02 -44.96
CA ASP A 89 24.41 31.92 -46.15
C ASP A 89 23.08 32.11 -46.92
#